data_AF-A0A920UPH9-F1
#
_entry.id   AF-A0A920UPH9-F1
#
_cell.length_a   1.000
_cell.length_b   1.000
_cell.length_c   1.000
_cell.angle_alpha   90.00
_cell.angle_beta   90.00
_cell.angle_gamma   90.00
#
_symmetry.space_group_name_H-M   'P 1'
#
loop_
_entity.id
_entity.type
_entity.pdbx_description
1 polymer ?
#
loop_
_entity_poly.entity_id
_entity_poly.type
_entity_poly.pdbx_seq_one_letter_code
_entity_poly.pdbx_strand_id
1 'polypeptide(L)'
;MSILELILVSQTSKVLAEENGPYAEEIKSDIKYQVGALSIFSKNKKLQHIKPHGALYNMAVDDQKIATSICEALLEIDPTLILLGLSGSQWLNIAEKMGIQVAHEVFADRSYNSDGTLVSRKNPKSYAT
;
A
#
# COMPACT_ATOMS: atom_id res chain seq x y z
N MET A 1 21.10 -5.59 10.57
CA MET A 1 20.50 -4.50 9.78
C MET A 1 19.07 -4.34 10.28
N SER A 2 18.74 -3.30 11.06
CA SER A 2 17.40 -3.19 11.65
C SER A 2 16.41 -2.73 10.59
N ILE A 3 15.39 -3.55 10.34
CA ILE A 3 14.29 -3.27 9.42
C ILE A 3 13.38 -2.25 10.10
N LEU A 4 13.20 -1.07 9.51
CA LEU A 4 12.06 -0.23 9.83
C LEU A 4 10.98 -0.54 8.79
N GLU A 5 9.93 -1.23 9.22
CA GLU A 5 8.70 -1.35 8.43
C GLU A 5 8.00 0.01 8.41
N LEU A 6 7.71 0.52 7.22
CA LEU A 6 6.82 1.67 7.06
C LEU A 6 5.40 1.15 6.80
N ILE A 7 4.55 1.33 7.81
CA ILE A 7 3.11 1.12 7.73
C ILE A 7 2.48 2.49 7.46
N LEU A 8 2.04 2.75 6.22
CA LEU A 8 1.36 4.01 5.88
C LEU A 8 -0.11 3.94 6.25
N VAL A 9 -0.53 4.73 7.24
CA VAL A 9 -1.93 4.90 7.63
C VAL A 9 -2.50 6.08 6.88
N SER A 10 -3.08 5.86 5.69
CA SER A 10 -4.02 6.85 5.15
C SER A 10 -5.36 6.66 5.88
N GLN A 11 -5.72 7.62 6.74
CA GLN A 11 -7.11 7.78 7.18
C GLN A 11 -7.91 8.51 6.09
N THR A 12 -7.91 7.98 4.87
CA THR A 12 -8.92 8.38 3.89
C THR A 12 -10.24 7.77 4.37
N SER A 13 -10.95 8.57 5.16
CA SER A 13 -12.25 8.25 5.72
C SER A 13 -13.17 7.87 4.57
N LYS A 14 -13.85 6.73 4.68
CA LYS A 14 -14.92 6.27 3.76
C LYS A 14 -15.94 7.34 3.35
N VAL A 15 -16.04 8.41 4.14
CA VAL A 15 -16.91 9.57 3.93
C VAL A 15 -16.67 10.27 2.58
N LEU A 16 -15.49 10.13 1.97
CA LEU A 16 -15.16 10.79 0.69
C LEU A 16 -15.34 9.92 -0.56
N ALA A 17 -15.76 8.65 -0.41
CA ALA A 17 -15.87 7.71 -1.55
C ALA A 17 -17.09 7.96 -2.47
N GLU A 18 -17.98 8.88 -2.12
CA GLU A 18 -19.26 9.08 -2.82
C GLU A 18 -19.31 10.31 -3.76
N GLU A 19 -18.32 11.22 -3.74
CA GLU A 19 -18.34 12.42 -4.60
C GLU A 19 -17.04 12.61 -5.40
N ASN A 20 -17.20 12.88 -6.70
CA ASN A 20 -16.14 12.93 -7.70
C ASN A 20 -15.13 14.09 -7.50
N GLY A 21 -13.86 13.77 -7.15
CA GLY A 21 -12.64 14.63 -7.10
C GLY A 21 -12.25 15.02 -5.66
N PRO A 22 -10.97 15.16 -5.21
CA PRO A 22 -9.63 15.13 -5.82
C PRO A 22 -8.70 14.05 -5.18
N TYR A 23 -9.14 12.79 -5.13
CA TYR A 23 -8.55 11.73 -4.29
C TYR A 23 -7.06 11.39 -4.58
N ALA A 24 -6.62 11.47 -5.84
CA ALA A 24 -5.25 11.10 -6.24
C ALA A 24 -4.17 11.99 -5.61
N GLU A 25 -4.37 13.31 -5.64
CA GLU A 25 -3.41 14.26 -5.08
C GLU A 25 -3.42 14.23 -3.55
N GLU A 26 -4.56 13.94 -2.93
CA GLU A 26 -4.65 13.73 -1.48
C GLU A 26 -3.87 12.47 -1.07
N ILE A 27 -4.06 11.33 -1.74
CA ILE A 27 -3.27 10.11 -1.50
C ILE A 27 -1.77 10.41 -1.63
N LYS A 28 -1.36 11.07 -2.71
CA LYS A 28 0.05 11.42 -2.94
C LYS A 28 0.60 12.29 -1.81
N SER A 29 -0.15 13.30 -1.41
CA SER A 29 0.22 14.23 -0.33
C SER A 29 0.36 13.51 1.00
N ASP A 30 -0.61 12.65 1.34
CA ASP A 30 -0.59 11.82 2.55
C ASP A 30 0.62 10.89 2.60
N ILE A 31 0.92 10.22 1.49
CA ILE A 31 2.08 9.33 1.38
C ILE A 31 3.36 10.13 1.58
N LYS A 32 3.55 11.23 0.85
CA LYS A 32 4.73 12.10 0.99
C LYS A 32 4.89 12.62 2.41
N TYR A 33 3.80 13.04 3.04
CA TYR A 33 3.80 13.53 4.42
C TYR A 33 4.28 12.45 5.39
N GLN A 34 3.68 11.26 5.32
CA GLN A 34 4.00 10.16 6.24
C GLN A 34 5.40 9.59 6.03
N VAL A 35 5.82 9.42 4.76
CA VAL A 35 7.17 8.96 4.42
C VAL A 35 8.20 10.00 4.86
N GLY A 36 7.94 11.28 4.58
CA GLY A 36 8.79 12.39 5.01
C GLY A 36 8.90 12.45 6.53
N ALA A 37 7.80 12.35 7.26
CA ALA A 37 7.78 12.32 8.72
C ALA A 37 8.60 11.14 9.28
N LEU A 38 8.44 9.94 8.75
CA LEU A 38 9.22 8.78 9.19
C LEU A 38 10.71 8.92 8.83
N SER A 39 11.03 9.52 7.67
CA SER A 39 12.41 9.69 7.22
C SER A 39 13.27 10.45 8.23
N ILE A 40 12.69 11.40 8.97
CA ILE A 40 13.37 12.19 10.01
C ILE A 40 13.84 11.31 11.18
N PHE A 41 13.08 10.26 11.51
CA PHE A 41 13.46 9.28 12.54
C PHE A 41 14.45 8.23 12.03
N SER A 42 14.52 8.06 10.71
CA SER A 42 15.43 7.08 10.09
C SER A 42 16.89 7.55 10.01
N LYS A 43 17.18 8.86 10.16
CA LYS A 43 18.50 9.55 10.24
C LYS A 43 19.67 8.94 9.47
N ASN A 44 20.20 7.80 9.93
CA ASN A 44 21.39 7.12 9.36
C ASN A 44 21.04 5.87 8.54
N LYS A 45 19.76 5.57 8.38
CA LYS A 45 19.23 4.42 7.64
C LYS A 45 18.25 4.94 6.61
N LYS A 46 18.31 4.38 5.41
CA LYS A 46 17.30 4.63 4.40
C LYS A 46 16.06 3.79 4.70
N LEU A 47 14.89 4.36 4.43
CA LEU A 47 13.67 3.56 4.34
C LEU A 47 13.86 2.58 3.18
N GLN A 48 13.57 1.30 3.42
CA GLN A 48 13.79 0.25 2.44
C GLN A 48 12.55 0.02 1.57
N HIS A 49 11.39 0.09 2.20
CA HIS A 49 10.15 -0.30 1.58
C HIS A 49 8.97 0.49 2.13
N ILE A 50 7.88 0.43 1.40
CA ILE A 50 6.58 0.97 1.79
C ILE A 50 5.56 -0.15 1.71
N LYS A 51 4.69 -0.21 2.73
CA LYS A 51 3.49 -1.05 2.73
C LYS A 51 2.28 -0.18 3.08
N PRO A 52 1.37 0.10 2.13
CA PRO A 52 0.09 0.73 2.45
C PRO A 52 -0.66 -0.06 3.54
N HIS A 53 -1.35 0.61 4.45
CA HIS A 53 -2.07 -0.04 5.54
C HIS A 53 -3.58 -0.03 5.34
N GLY A 54 -4.26 -0.97 5.99
CA GLY A 54 -5.70 -0.92 6.26
C GLY A 54 -6.56 -0.78 5.01
N ALA A 55 -7.42 0.23 5.00
CA ALA A 55 -8.37 0.47 3.91
C ALA A 55 -7.66 0.82 2.60
N LEU A 56 -6.61 1.66 2.65
CA LEU A 56 -5.87 2.07 1.46
C LEU A 56 -5.23 0.88 0.74
N TYR A 57 -4.67 -0.07 1.49
CA TYR A 57 -4.12 -1.31 0.92
C TYR A 57 -5.18 -2.08 0.13
N ASN A 58 -6.33 -2.34 0.76
CA ASN A 58 -7.40 -3.10 0.12
C ASN A 58 -8.00 -2.34 -1.07
N MET A 59 -8.18 -1.02 -0.95
CA MET A 59 -8.67 -0.18 -2.05
C MET A 59 -7.72 -0.19 -3.23
N ALA A 60 -6.42 -0.15 -3.00
CA ALA A 60 -5.43 -0.17 -4.08
C ALA A 60 -5.34 -1.53 -4.78
N VAL A 61 -5.65 -2.65 -4.09
CA VAL A 61 -5.75 -3.97 -4.72
C VAL A 61 -6.86 -3.99 -5.79
N ASP A 62 -7.96 -3.27 -5.56
CA ASP A 62 -9.15 -3.28 -6.42
C ASP A 62 -9.27 -2.07 -7.36
N ASP A 63 -8.61 -0.94 -7.07
CA ASP A 63 -8.71 0.32 -7.83
C ASP A 63 -7.36 0.73 -8.44
N GLN A 64 -7.29 0.64 -9.77
CA GLN A 64 -6.11 0.99 -10.55
C GLN A 64 -5.68 2.46 -10.39
N LYS A 65 -6.61 3.41 -10.23
CA LYS A 65 -6.26 4.82 -10.07
C LYS A 65 -5.56 5.05 -8.74
N ILE A 66 -6.06 4.44 -7.67
CA ILE A 66 -5.44 4.47 -6.34
C ILE A 66 -4.05 3.85 -6.38
N ALA A 67 -3.93 2.65 -6.98
CA ALA A 67 -2.64 1.99 -7.17
C ALA A 67 -1.63 2.88 -7.91
N THR A 68 -2.07 3.52 -8.99
CA THR A 68 -1.24 4.42 -9.80
C THR A 68 -0.79 5.63 -8.97
N SER A 69 -1.69 6.27 -8.22
CA SER A 69 -1.35 7.41 -7.35
C SER A 69 -0.32 7.06 -6.26
N ILE A 70 -0.44 5.86 -5.67
CA ILE A 70 0.57 5.34 -4.73
C ILE A 70 1.92 5.19 -5.45
N CYS A 71 1.94 4.54 -6.61
CA CYS A 71 3.17 4.31 -7.38
C CYS A 71 3.87 5.61 -7.78
N GLU A 72 3.10 6.59 -8.27
CA GLU A 72 3.63 7.91 -8.60
C GLU A 72 4.22 8.61 -7.36
N ALA A 73 3.55 8.55 -6.21
CA ALA A 73 4.09 9.10 -4.98
C ALA A 73 5.44 8.46 -4.60
N LEU A 74 5.56 7.14 -4.73
CA LEU A 74 6.81 6.42 -4.46
C LEU A 74 7.95 6.89 -5.37
N LEU A 75 7.69 6.98 -6.68
CA LEU A 75 8.67 7.45 -7.67
C LEU A 75 9.11 8.90 -7.41
N GLU A 76 8.19 9.76 -6.97
CA GLU A 76 8.47 11.15 -6.63
C GLU A 76 9.27 11.29 -5.33
N ILE A 77 9.16 10.35 -4.40
CA ILE A 77 9.86 10.36 -3.11
C ILE A 77 11.26 9.76 -3.23
N ASP A 78 11.33 8.48 -3.62
CA ASP A 78 12.57 7.74 -3.80
C ASP A 78 12.30 6.50 -4.67
N PRO A 79 12.76 6.48 -5.93
CA PRO A 79 12.50 5.37 -6.87
C PRO A 79 13.21 4.06 -6.47
N THR A 80 14.03 4.07 -5.41
CA THR A 80 14.68 2.85 -4.87
C THR A 80 13.86 2.15 -3.79
N LEU A 81 12.73 2.73 -3.37
CA LEU A 81 11.82 2.11 -2.40
C LEU A 81 11.15 0.88 -2.99
N ILE A 82 11.05 -0.18 -2.18
CA ILE A 82 10.31 -1.39 -2.52
C ILE A 82 8.84 -1.23 -2.12
N LEU A 83 7.90 -1.50 -3.03
CA LEU A 83 6.48 -1.59 -2.70
C LEU A 83 6.12 -3.01 -2.25
N LEU A 84 5.66 -3.17 -1.01
CA LEU A 84 5.05 -4.41 -0.54
C LEU A 84 3.56 -4.40 -0.85
N GLY A 85 3.08 -5.47 -1.50
CA GLY A 85 1.65 -5.62 -1.79
C GLY A 85 1.21 -7.08 -1.93
N LEU A 86 -0.10 -7.30 -2.01
CA LEU A 86 -0.68 -8.65 -2.00
C LEU A 86 -0.17 -9.47 -3.19
N SER A 87 0.35 -10.67 -2.94
CA SER A 87 0.84 -11.53 -4.02
C SER A 87 -0.26 -11.81 -5.06
N GLY A 88 0.08 -11.69 -6.35
CA GLY A 88 -0.82 -11.97 -7.47
C GLY A 88 -1.84 -10.86 -7.78
N SER A 89 -1.86 -9.77 -7.03
CA SER A 89 -2.81 -8.68 -7.25
C SER A 89 -2.39 -7.72 -8.37
N GLN A 90 -3.38 -7.11 -9.03
CA GLN A 90 -3.15 -6.28 -10.21
C GLN A 90 -2.31 -5.03 -9.93
N TRP A 91 -2.37 -4.46 -8.72
CA TRP A 91 -1.57 -3.27 -8.39
C TRP A 91 -0.07 -3.51 -8.37
N LEU A 92 0.41 -4.74 -8.08
CA LEU A 92 1.83 -5.06 -8.18
C LEU A 92 2.28 -5.06 -9.64
N ASN A 93 1.44 -5.60 -10.54
CA ASN A 93 1.71 -5.54 -11.98
C ASN A 93 1.77 -4.09 -12.49
N ILE A 94 0.95 -3.19 -11.92
CA ILE A 94 1.00 -1.75 -12.24
C ILE A 94 2.33 -1.16 -11.77
N ALA A 95 2.72 -1.41 -10.51
CA ALA A 95 3.97 -0.93 -9.95
C ALA A 95 5.20 -1.39 -10.75
N GLU A 96 5.25 -2.68 -11.10
CA GLU A 96 6.32 -3.25 -11.92
C GLU A 96 6.39 -2.61 -13.32
N LYS A 97 5.24 -2.39 -13.97
CA LYS A 97 5.17 -1.68 -15.27
C LYS A 97 5.64 -0.23 -15.17
N MET A 98 5.51 0.38 -14.00
CA MET A 98 6.03 1.72 -13.70
C MET A 98 7.51 1.72 -13.27
N GLY A 99 8.16 0.55 -13.25
CA GLY A 99 9.58 0.41 -12.91
C GLY A 99 9.88 0.37 -11.41
N ILE A 100 8.86 0.20 -10.56
CA ILE A 100 9.02 0.12 -9.10
C ILE A 100 9.42 -1.30 -8.71
N GLN A 101 10.38 -1.42 -7.77
CA GLN A 101 10.71 -2.71 -7.18
C GLN A 101 9.55 -3.17 -6.28
N VAL A 102 9.08 -4.40 -6.48
CA VAL A 102 7.97 -4.95 -5.67
C VAL A 102 8.42 -6.11 -4.81
N ALA A 103 7.76 -6.27 -3.66
CA ALA A 103 7.83 -7.47 -2.83
C ALA A 103 6.43 -8.05 -2.65
N HIS A 104 6.31 -9.35 -2.92
CA HIS A 104 5.05 -10.07 -2.86
C HIS A 104 4.76 -10.52 -1.43
N GLU A 105 3.64 -10.05 -0.89
CA GLU A 105 3.21 -10.35 0.47
C GLU A 105 2.19 -11.50 0.49
N VAL A 106 2.38 -12.41 1.45
CA VAL A 106 1.45 -13.48 1.79
C VAL A 106 1.20 -13.49 3.30
N PHE A 107 0.01 -13.93 3.71
CA PHE A 107 -0.49 -13.88 5.09
C PHE A 107 -0.81 -15.29 5.58
N ALA A 108 0.05 -15.87 6.41
CA ALA A 108 -0.11 -17.24 6.89
C ALA A 108 -1.34 -17.44 7.80
N ASP A 109 -1.78 -16.37 8.48
CA ASP A 109 -2.88 -16.36 9.45
C ASP A 109 -4.25 -16.03 8.81
N ARG A 110 -4.29 -15.78 7.49
CA ARG A 110 -5.50 -15.33 6.80
C ARG A 110 -6.01 -16.38 5.82
N SER A 111 -7.33 -16.49 5.77
CA SER A 111 -8.00 -17.26 4.73
C SER A 111 -8.01 -16.48 3.40
N TYR A 112 -7.87 -17.22 2.32
CA TYR A 112 -7.86 -16.70 0.95
C TYR A 112 -9.13 -17.10 0.19
N ASN A 113 -9.63 -16.20 -0.65
CA ASN A 113 -10.62 -16.50 -1.67
C ASN A 113 -9.96 -17.32 -2.79
N SER A 114 -10.77 -17.93 -3.66
CA SER A 114 -10.28 -18.73 -4.79
C SER A 114 -9.47 -17.92 -5.81
N ASP A 115 -9.65 -16.60 -5.85
CA ASP A 115 -8.93 -15.66 -6.71
C ASP A 115 -7.61 -15.14 -6.08
N GLY A 116 -7.24 -15.61 -4.88
CA GLY A 116 -6.04 -15.18 -4.17
C GLY A 116 -6.21 -13.88 -3.37
N THR A 117 -7.39 -13.27 -3.35
CA THR A 117 -7.67 -12.14 -2.45
C THR A 117 -7.93 -12.61 -1.01
N LEU A 118 -7.79 -11.72 -0.03
CA LEU A 118 -8.03 -12.06 1.37
C LEU A 118 -9.53 -12.11 1.69
N VAL A 119 -9.97 -13.13 2.41
CA VAL A 119 -11.34 -13.21 2.91
C VAL A 119 -11.62 -12.02 3.83
N SER A 120 -12.75 -11.34 3.61
CA SER A 120 -13.19 -10.18 4.39
C SER A 120 -13.18 -10.46 5.89
N ARG A 121 -12.63 -9.53 6.69
CA ARG A 121 -12.57 -9.65 8.16
C ARG A 121 -13.94 -9.75 8.84
N LYS A 122 -15.02 -9.37 8.16
CA LYS A 122 -16.39 -9.54 8.66
C LYS A 122 -16.87 -10.98 8.58
N ASN A 123 -16.19 -11.84 7.81
CA ASN A 123 -16.50 -13.25 7.72
C ASN A 123 -15.90 -13.99 8.93
N PRO A 124 -16.68 -14.80 9.66
CA PRO A 124 -16.17 -15.61 10.77
C PRO A 124 -15.01 -16.55 10.39
N LYS A 125 -14.88 -16.96 9.13
CA LYS A 125 -13.80 -17.83 8.61
C LYS A 125 -12.63 -17.06 7.99
N SER A 126 -12.46 -15.78 8.34
CA SER A 126 -11.44 -14.90 7.72
C SER A 126 -10.00 -15.14 8.18
N TYR A 127 -9.82 -15.95 9.23
CA TYR A 127 -8.53 -16.35 9.76
C TYR A 127 -8.35 -17.85 9.58
N ALA A 128 -7.11 -18.25 9.30
CA ALA A 128 -6.72 -19.66 9.32
C ALA A 128 -6.68 -20.11 10.78
N THR A 129 -7.63 -20.98 11.16
CA THR A 129 -7.75 -21.58 12.51
C THR A 129 -7.84 -23.08 12.40
#